data_AF-A0A7Y7P4J5-F1
#
_entry.id   AF-A0A7Y7P4J5-F1
#
_cell.length_a   1.000
_cell.length_b   1.000
_cell.length_c   1.000
_cell.angle_alpha   90.00
_cell.angle_beta   90.00
_cell.angle_gamma   90.00
#
_symmetry.space_group_name_H-M   'P 1'
#
loop_
_entity.id
_entity.type
_entity.pdbx_description
1 polymer ?
#
loop_
_entity_poly.entity_id
_entity_poly.type
_entity_poly.pdbx_seq_one_letter_code
_entity_poly.pdbx_strand_id
1 'polypeptide(L)'
;MSIKRLIFYTLVLGSSFLISCFSGIEPLPSKINDLSISMSVPVGTGEFTINSAYFVGLPNINLPENVPEWAKHDTIFFTDTVPVDLSKIYEKSTTITTLAFKINVWNEYPAGCAVQVKFTNTAGDTLYSFWNNKPLMIPKGDIFATGKIFRPSYKGSVVTFDKSQIETLRTAENLIFLIKVGLTSTPTWSISYFSNYKFTCQVGARVDFVLNNL
;
A
#
# COMPACT_ATOMS: atom_id res chain seq x y z
N MET A 1 40.98 -30.01 -44.14
CA MET A 1 39.72 -30.48 -43.54
C MET A 1 38.87 -29.23 -43.28
N SER A 2 37.78 -29.07 -44.03
CA SER A 2 37.23 -27.76 -44.43
C SER A 2 36.20 -27.19 -43.44
N ILE A 3 36.45 -25.97 -42.98
CA ILE A 3 35.61 -25.10 -42.11
C ILE A 3 34.18 -24.89 -42.65
N LYS A 4 33.93 -25.19 -43.93
CA LYS A 4 32.61 -25.00 -44.58
C LYS A 4 31.50 -25.95 -44.11
N ARG A 5 31.82 -27.06 -43.41
CA ARG A 5 30.79 -28.01 -42.93
C ARG A 5 30.25 -27.70 -41.53
N LEU A 6 30.91 -26.83 -40.75
CA LEU A 6 30.48 -26.52 -39.38
C LEU A 6 29.40 -25.43 -39.32
N ILE A 7 29.33 -24.54 -40.32
CA ILE A 7 28.38 -23.42 -40.32
C ILE A 7 26.96 -23.85 -40.72
N PHE A 8 26.82 -24.95 -41.46
CA PHE A 8 25.51 -25.40 -41.95
C PHE A 8 24.67 -26.12 -40.87
N TYR A 9 25.30 -26.72 -39.86
CA TYR A 9 24.58 -27.39 -38.77
C TYR A 9 24.10 -26.43 -37.68
N THR A 10 24.73 -25.26 -37.52
CA THR A 10 24.32 -24.27 -36.51
C THR A 10 23.10 -23.46 -36.93
N LEU A 11 22.76 -23.43 -38.23
CA LEU A 11 21.66 -22.62 -38.75
C LEU A 11 20.30 -23.36 -38.80
N VAL A 12 20.30 -24.69 -38.70
CA VAL A 12 19.08 -25.52 -38.74
C VAL A 12 18.53 -25.82 -37.32
N LEU A 13 19.34 -25.69 -36.27
CA LEU A 13 18.90 -25.87 -34.88
C LEU A 13 18.36 -24.58 -34.22
N GLY A 14 18.43 -23.43 -34.91
CA GLY A 14 18.00 -22.13 -34.39
C GLY A 14 16.54 -21.73 -34.68
N SER A 15 15.76 -22.54 -35.40
CA SER A 15 14.39 -22.19 -35.80
C SER A 15 13.28 -22.88 -35.00
N SER A 16 13.60 -23.87 -34.16
CA SER A 16 12.59 -24.67 -33.43
C SER A 16 12.16 -24.07 -32.08
N PHE A 17 12.71 -22.93 -31.66
CA PHE A 17 12.44 -22.33 -30.34
C PHE A 17 11.38 -21.22 -30.33
N LEU A 18 10.69 -20.96 -31.44
CA LEU A 18 9.69 -19.87 -31.52
C LEU A 18 8.22 -20.34 -31.45
N ILE A 19 7.93 -21.64 -31.24
CA ILE A 19 6.55 -22.17 -31.27
C ILE A 19 6.04 -22.62 -29.89
N SER A 20 6.72 -22.30 -28.79
CA SER A 20 6.29 -22.74 -27.44
C SER A 20 5.54 -21.70 -26.60
N CYS A 21 5.21 -20.52 -27.12
CA CYS A 21 4.56 -19.44 -26.35
C CYS A 21 3.09 -19.15 -26.70
N PHE A 22 2.36 -20.07 -27.34
CA PHE A 22 0.93 -19.88 -27.64
C PHE A 22 -0.01 -20.93 -27.01
N SER A 23 0.46 -21.68 -26.01
CA SER A 23 -0.42 -22.49 -25.16
C SER A 23 -1.12 -21.59 -24.14
N GLY A 24 -2.29 -21.06 -24.48
CA GLY A 24 -3.16 -20.42 -23.49
C GLY A 24 -3.96 -19.20 -23.95
N ILE A 25 -4.23 -19.02 -25.24
CA ILE A 25 -5.27 -18.06 -25.64
C ILE A 25 -6.61 -18.70 -25.29
N GLU A 26 -7.19 -18.27 -24.17
CA GLU A 26 -8.58 -18.63 -23.84
C GLU A 26 -9.49 -18.23 -25.00
N PRO A 27 -10.40 -19.13 -25.44
CA PRO A 27 -11.34 -18.78 -26.50
C PRO A 27 -12.16 -17.56 -26.05
N LEU A 28 -12.29 -16.58 -26.94
CA LEU A 28 -13.16 -15.43 -26.69
C LEU A 28 -14.55 -15.93 -26.28
N PRO A 29 -15.16 -15.35 -25.23
CA PRO A 29 -16.46 -15.81 -24.74
C PRO A 29 -17.49 -15.73 -25.87
N SER A 30 -18.35 -16.75 -25.94
CA SER A 30 -19.36 -16.87 -27.00
C SER A 30 -20.50 -15.84 -26.88
N LYS A 31 -20.50 -15.04 -25.80
CA LYS A 31 -21.46 -13.96 -25.53
C LYS A 31 -20.73 -12.74 -24.97
N ILE A 32 -21.05 -11.57 -25.49
CA ILE A 32 -20.49 -10.27 -25.05
C ILE A 32 -20.82 -9.98 -23.58
N ASN A 33 -21.95 -10.52 -23.08
CA ASN A 33 -22.43 -10.29 -21.72
C ASN A 33 -21.61 -11.00 -20.63
N ASP A 34 -20.66 -11.86 -21.00
CA ASP A 34 -19.77 -12.58 -20.07
C ASP A 34 -18.35 -11.95 -20.01
N LEU A 35 -18.15 -10.79 -20.64
CA LEU A 35 -16.84 -10.13 -20.64
C LEU A 35 -16.61 -9.39 -19.32
N SER A 36 -15.84 -10.02 -18.42
CA SER A 36 -15.34 -9.38 -17.19
C SER A 36 -14.20 -8.41 -17.54
N ILE A 37 -14.44 -7.11 -17.36
CA ILE A 37 -13.41 -6.09 -17.52
C ILE A 37 -12.85 -5.71 -16.16
N SER A 38 -11.53 -5.74 -16.04
CA SER A 38 -10.81 -5.28 -14.85
C SER A 38 -10.10 -3.97 -15.15
N MET A 39 -10.26 -2.98 -14.28
CA MET A 39 -9.53 -1.71 -14.32
C MET A 39 -8.74 -1.54 -13.02
N SER A 40 -7.53 -0.98 -13.10
CA SER A 40 -6.76 -0.57 -11.91
C SER A 40 -6.50 0.92 -11.97
N VAL A 41 -6.80 1.63 -10.87
CA VAL A 41 -6.63 3.08 -10.76
C VAL A 41 -5.88 3.46 -9.49
N PRO A 42 -4.97 4.45 -9.53
CA PRO A 42 -4.46 5.06 -8.32
C PRO A 42 -5.58 5.82 -7.62
N VAL A 43 -5.68 5.66 -6.30
CA VAL A 43 -6.74 6.28 -5.48
C VAL A 43 -6.18 7.44 -4.67
N GLY A 44 -4.98 7.27 -4.11
CA GLY A 44 -4.35 8.31 -3.30
C GLY A 44 -2.94 7.96 -2.87
N THR A 45 -2.20 8.99 -2.47
CA THR A 45 -0.85 8.89 -1.91
C THR A 45 -0.72 9.84 -0.73
N GLY A 46 0.07 9.46 0.27
CA GLY A 46 0.28 10.28 1.47
C GLY A 46 1.71 10.17 1.96
N GLU A 47 2.22 11.25 2.53
CA GLU A 47 3.48 11.29 3.28
C GLU A 47 3.21 11.92 4.63
N PHE A 48 3.53 11.19 5.70
CA PHE A 48 3.21 11.56 7.06
C PHE A 48 4.50 11.72 7.86
N THR A 49 4.53 12.73 8.71
CA THR A 49 5.67 13.05 9.58
C THR A 49 5.24 13.10 11.04
N ILE A 50 6.20 13.02 11.96
CA ILE A 50 5.95 13.03 13.40
C ILE A 50 5.49 14.40 13.94
N ASN A 51 5.37 15.43 13.10
CA ASN A 51 5.07 16.79 13.55
C ASN A 51 3.72 16.94 14.28
N SER A 52 2.77 16.03 14.01
CA SER A 52 1.45 15.97 14.67
C SER A 52 1.35 14.85 15.71
N ALA A 53 2.47 14.32 16.18
CA ALA A 53 2.46 13.20 17.10
C ALA A 53 1.98 13.56 18.50
N TYR A 54 1.22 12.65 19.09
CA TYR A 54 0.81 12.67 20.49
C TYR A 54 1.20 11.37 21.17
N PHE A 55 1.17 11.37 22.49
CA PHE A 55 1.57 10.23 23.32
C PHE A 55 0.59 10.09 24.49
N VAL A 56 0.55 8.89 25.09
CA VAL A 56 -0.35 8.56 26.19
C VAL A 56 0.45 7.85 27.28
N GLY A 57 0.19 8.21 28.53
CA GLY A 57 0.82 7.61 29.70
C GLY A 57 1.98 8.45 30.25
N LEU A 58 2.63 7.93 31.28
CA LEU A 58 3.79 8.59 31.90
C LEU A 58 5.06 8.36 31.06
N PRO A 59 6.00 9.32 31.06
CA PRO A 59 7.34 9.10 30.53
C PRO A 59 7.98 7.86 31.18
N ASN A 60 8.52 6.97 30.36
CA ASN A 60 9.11 5.70 30.81
C ASN A 60 10.42 5.33 30.12
N ILE A 61 10.91 6.17 29.20
CA ILE A 61 12.25 6.07 28.61
C ILE A 61 13.15 7.10 29.28
N ASN A 62 14.24 6.63 29.91
CA ASN A 62 15.23 7.49 30.55
C ASN A 62 16.20 8.06 29.50
N LEU A 63 15.93 9.28 29.03
CA LEU A 63 16.73 9.99 28.05
C LEU A 63 17.41 11.22 28.69
N PRO A 64 18.54 11.71 28.14
CA PRO A 64 19.19 12.93 28.61
C PRO A 64 18.22 14.13 28.64
N GLU A 65 18.48 15.10 29.52
CA GLU A 65 17.84 16.41 29.45
C GLU A 65 18.11 17.01 28.06
N ASN A 66 17.05 17.40 27.33
CA ASN A 66 17.03 17.93 25.95
C ASN A 66 16.65 16.96 24.81
N VAL A 67 15.63 16.13 25.03
CA VAL A 67 14.90 15.43 23.95
C VAL A 67 13.46 15.92 23.88
N PRO A 68 12.79 15.84 22.71
CA PRO A 68 11.36 16.14 22.61
C PRO A 68 10.54 15.30 23.58
N GLU A 69 9.44 15.85 24.10
CA GLU A 69 8.62 15.17 25.12
C GLU A 69 8.11 13.80 24.65
N TRP A 70 7.66 13.71 23.40
CA TRP A 70 7.18 12.46 22.81
C TRP A 70 8.21 11.33 22.84
N ALA A 71 9.51 11.65 22.84
CA ALA A 71 10.58 10.67 22.81
C ALA A 71 10.77 9.95 24.15
N LYS A 72 10.17 10.47 25.22
CA LYS A 72 10.24 9.90 26.57
C LYS A 72 9.21 8.78 26.80
N HIS A 73 8.38 8.47 25.80
CA HIS A 73 7.33 7.47 25.88
C HIS A 73 7.66 6.25 25.01
N ASP A 74 7.29 5.05 25.48
CA ASP A 74 7.41 3.80 24.70
C ASP A 74 6.61 3.79 23.40
N THR A 75 5.61 4.65 23.29
CA THR A 75 4.73 4.70 22.13
C THR A 75 4.31 6.12 21.83
N ILE A 76 4.34 6.44 20.54
CA ILE A 76 3.77 7.65 19.98
C ILE A 76 2.71 7.29 18.94
N PHE A 77 1.79 8.22 18.73
CA PHE A 77 0.72 8.10 17.76
C PHE A 77 0.72 9.33 16.88
N PHE A 78 0.48 9.17 15.59
CA PHE A 78 0.13 10.27 14.72
C PHE A 78 -0.92 9.82 13.73
N THR A 79 -1.69 10.78 13.24
CA THR A 79 -2.75 10.53 12.27
C THR A 79 -2.69 11.56 11.17
N ASP A 80 -3.05 11.11 9.98
CA ASP A 80 -3.16 11.98 8.81
C ASP A 80 -4.21 11.41 7.84
N THR A 81 -4.63 12.25 6.92
CA THR A 81 -5.73 11.97 6.00
C THR A 81 -5.23 12.02 4.55
N VAL A 82 -5.58 10.99 3.79
CA VAL A 82 -5.37 10.96 2.34
C VAL A 82 -6.73 11.15 1.68
N PRO A 83 -6.94 12.21 0.88
CA PRO A 83 -8.17 12.34 0.12
C PRO A 83 -8.25 11.20 -0.90
N VAL A 84 -9.44 10.66 -1.07
CA VAL A 84 -9.71 9.61 -2.07
C VAL A 84 -10.78 10.09 -3.04
N ASP A 85 -10.52 9.86 -4.31
CA ASP A 85 -11.47 10.15 -5.38
C ASP A 85 -11.94 8.83 -6.01
N LEU A 86 -13.13 8.39 -5.60
CA LEU A 86 -13.78 7.20 -6.16
C LEU A 86 -14.73 7.52 -7.32
N SER A 87 -14.88 8.80 -7.72
CA SER A 87 -15.79 9.20 -8.80
C SER A 87 -15.51 8.42 -10.08
N LYS A 88 -14.23 8.32 -10.47
CA LYS A 88 -13.76 7.59 -11.67
C LYS A 88 -14.12 6.11 -11.69
N ILE A 89 -14.30 5.51 -10.52
CA ILE A 89 -14.70 4.10 -10.38
C ILE A 89 -16.20 3.96 -10.64
N TYR A 90 -17.00 4.88 -10.09
CA TYR A 90 -18.46 4.83 -10.19
C TYR A 90 -19.01 5.41 -11.50
N GLU A 91 -18.32 6.37 -12.13
CA GLU A 91 -18.74 6.95 -13.43
C GLU A 91 -18.72 5.93 -14.58
N LYS A 92 -17.81 4.95 -14.51
CA LYS A 92 -17.56 4.02 -15.61
C LYS A 92 -18.38 2.73 -15.54
N SER A 93 -19.26 2.60 -14.55
CA SER A 93 -19.87 1.32 -14.22
C SER A 93 -21.30 1.46 -13.74
N THR A 94 -22.21 0.76 -14.44
CA THR A 94 -23.57 0.52 -13.96
C THR A 94 -23.63 -0.59 -12.93
N THR A 95 -22.65 -1.51 -12.90
CA THR A 95 -22.57 -2.59 -11.90
C THR A 95 -21.11 -2.97 -11.64
N ILE A 96 -20.69 -2.76 -10.39
CA ILE A 96 -19.40 -3.24 -9.87
C ILE A 96 -19.63 -4.60 -9.23
N THR A 97 -18.89 -5.62 -9.69
CA THR A 97 -18.96 -6.96 -9.10
C THR A 97 -17.96 -7.12 -7.97
N THR A 98 -16.75 -6.60 -8.17
CA THR A 98 -15.67 -6.69 -7.20
C THR A 98 -14.93 -5.36 -7.14
N LEU A 99 -14.64 -4.90 -5.92
CA LEU A 99 -13.75 -3.77 -5.66
C LEU A 99 -12.67 -4.23 -4.69
N ALA A 100 -11.41 -4.06 -5.04
CA ALA A 100 -10.29 -4.41 -4.18
C ALA A 100 -9.35 -3.22 -4.05
N PHE A 101 -9.00 -2.86 -2.82
CA PHE A 101 -7.99 -1.84 -2.56
C PHE A 101 -6.67 -2.48 -2.17
N LYS A 102 -5.60 -2.06 -2.83
CA LYS A 102 -4.21 -2.38 -2.46
C LYS A 102 -3.62 -1.17 -1.74
N ILE A 103 -3.27 -1.36 -0.47
CA ILE A 103 -2.60 -0.36 0.35
C ILE A 103 -1.15 -0.81 0.49
N ASN A 104 -0.25 0.05 0.02
CA ASN A 104 1.19 -0.12 0.15
C ASN A 104 1.70 0.95 1.11
N VAL A 105 2.55 0.56 2.04
CA VAL A 105 3.13 1.47 3.03
C VAL A 105 4.63 1.26 3.16
N TRP A 106 5.33 2.37 3.37
CA TRP A 106 6.76 2.42 3.59
C TRP A 106 7.05 3.16 4.89
N ASN A 107 7.92 2.58 5.72
CA ASN A 107 8.30 3.16 6.99
C ASN A 107 9.80 3.45 6.99
N GLU A 108 10.15 4.74 7.10
CA GLU A 108 11.54 5.18 7.24
C GLU A 108 11.99 5.30 8.69
N TYR A 109 11.06 5.25 9.66
CA TYR A 109 11.40 5.37 11.07
C TYR A 109 12.24 4.17 11.53
N PRO A 110 13.25 4.38 12.41
CA PRO A 110 14.06 3.31 13.02
C PRO A 110 13.31 2.60 14.15
N ALA A 111 12.00 2.45 13.99
CA ALA A 111 11.04 1.94 14.94
C ALA A 111 9.95 1.17 14.19
N GLY A 112 9.42 0.11 14.80
CA GLY A 112 8.31 -0.64 14.23
C GLY A 112 7.01 0.16 14.34
N CYS A 113 6.16 0.05 13.33
CA CYS A 113 4.88 0.75 13.26
C CYS A 113 3.71 -0.24 13.18
N ALA A 114 2.58 0.11 13.79
CA ALA A 114 1.29 -0.55 13.60
C ALA A 114 0.34 0.47 12.97
N VAL A 115 -0.34 0.07 11.89
CA VAL A 115 -1.18 0.99 11.11
C VAL A 115 -2.59 0.46 11.00
N GLN A 116 -3.54 1.32 11.33
CA GLN A 116 -4.95 1.14 11.06
C GLN A 116 -5.40 2.19 10.06
N VAL A 117 -6.24 1.79 9.11
CA VAL A 117 -6.74 2.68 8.07
C VAL A 117 -8.26 2.69 8.14
N LYS A 118 -8.90 3.83 7.89
CA LYS A 118 -10.35 3.97 7.88
C LYS A 118 -10.81 4.76 6.66
N PHE A 119 -11.86 4.30 5.99
CA PHE A 119 -12.61 5.14 5.06
C PHE A 119 -13.57 6.02 5.84
N THR A 120 -13.61 7.31 5.52
CA THR A 120 -14.58 8.25 6.07
C THR A 120 -15.24 9.10 4.99
N ASN A 121 -16.45 9.61 5.30
CA ASN A 121 -17.15 10.60 4.48
C ASN A 121 -16.74 12.04 4.87
N THR A 122 -17.36 13.05 4.25
CA THR A 122 -17.15 14.48 4.55
C THR A 122 -17.50 14.85 5.99
N ALA A 123 -18.50 14.17 6.57
CA ALA A 123 -18.95 14.41 7.95
C ALA A 123 -18.00 13.81 8.99
N GLY A 124 -17.01 13.01 8.55
CA GLY A 124 -16.08 12.31 9.43
C GLY A 124 -16.58 10.95 9.93
N ASP A 125 -17.74 10.48 9.46
CA ASP A 125 -18.26 9.17 9.83
C ASP A 125 -17.37 8.07 9.24
N THR A 126 -17.09 7.05 10.05
CA THR A 126 -16.35 5.88 9.60
C THR A 126 -17.26 4.96 8.78
N LEU A 127 -16.95 4.84 7.49
CA LEU A 127 -17.65 3.94 6.56
C LEU A 127 -17.09 2.52 6.61
N TYR A 128 -15.78 2.40 6.76
CA TYR A 128 -15.10 1.11 6.86
C TYR A 128 -13.78 1.26 7.62
N SER A 129 -13.37 0.22 8.33
CA SER A 129 -12.10 0.19 9.04
C SER A 129 -11.30 -1.05 8.66
N PHE A 130 -10.09 -0.83 8.17
CA PHE A 130 -9.18 -1.87 7.72
C PHE A 130 -8.53 -2.54 8.93
N TRP A 131 -8.49 -3.87 8.87
CA TRP A 131 -7.83 -4.72 9.87
C TRP A 131 -8.26 -4.47 11.33
N ASN A 132 -9.56 -4.30 11.57
CA ASN A 132 -10.15 -3.96 12.87
C ASN A 132 -9.55 -4.66 14.10
N ASN A 133 -9.21 -5.94 13.99
CA ASN A 133 -8.71 -6.73 15.11
C ASN A 133 -7.19 -6.89 15.12
N LYS A 134 -6.50 -6.55 14.03
CA LYS A 134 -5.06 -6.80 13.87
C LYS A 134 -4.45 -5.77 12.93
N PRO A 135 -3.99 -4.61 13.43
CA PRO A 135 -3.42 -3.57 12.58
C PRO A 135 -2.27 -4.10 11.73
N LEU A 136 -2.02 -3.43 10.60
CA LEU A 136 -0.93 -3.79 9.71
C LEU A 136 0.40 -3.47 10.40
N MET A 137 1.16 -4.50 10.75
CA MET A 137 2.50 -4.35 11.35
C MET A 137 3.54 -4.11 10.25
N ILE A 138 4.24 -2.98 10.35
CA ILE A 138 5.34 -2.60 9.47
C ILE A 138 6.66 -2.61 10.28
N PRO A 139 7.70 -3.34 9.82
CA PRO A 139 8.99 -3.35 10.48
C PRO A 139 9.64 -1.96 10.56
N LYS A 140 10.72 -1.82 11.33
CA LYS A 140 11.55 -0.61 11.29
C LYS A 140 12.28 -0.48 9.96
N GLY A 141 12.57 0.76 9.56
CA GLY A 141 13.50 1.05 8.48
C GLY A 141 14.96 0.80 8.91
N ASP A 142 15.81 0.51 7.93
CA ASP A 142 17.25 0.40 8.14
C ASP A 142 17.88 1.79 7.98
N ILE A 143 18.61 2.25 9.00
CA ILE A 143 19.28 3.55 9.02
C ILE A 143 20.78 3.39 9.31
N PHE A 144 21.58 4.29 8.75
CA PHE A 144 22.99 4.43 9.12
C PHE A 144 23.16 5.16 10.45
N ALA A 145 24.33 5.03 11.08
CA ALA A 145 24.70 5.78 12.28
C ALA A 145 24.66 7.31 12.08
N THR A 146 24.72 7.79 10.84
CA THR A 146 24.57 9.21 10.47
C THR A 146 23.12 9.70 10.48
N GLY A 147 22.16 8.83 10.80
CA GLY A 147 20.73 9.11 10.71
C GLY A 147 20.16 9.02 9.29
N LYS A 148 21.00 8.82 8.26
CA LYS A 148 20.54 8.66 6.88
C LYS A 148 19.81 7.33 6.70
N ILE A 149 18.69 7.35 5.98
CA ILE A 149 17.94 6.16 5.59
C ILE A 149 18.79 5.32 4.63
N PHE A 150 19.01 4.05 4.98
CA PHE A 150 19.59 3.07 4.08
C PHE A 150 18.49 2.42 3.25
N ARG A 151 17.43 1.95 3.92
CA ARG A 151 16.30 1.30 3.26
C ARG A 151 15.01 1.44 4.10
N PRO A 152 13.94 2.03 3.54
CA PRO A 152 12.63 1.97 4.19
C PRO A 152 12.13 0.53 4.23
N SER A 153 11.45 0.15 5.30
CA SER A 153 10.71 -1.12 5.30
C SER A 153 9.41 -0.96 4.53
N TYR A 154 8.86 -2.08 4.05
CA TYR A 154 7.68 -2.08 3.19
C TYR A 154 6.67 -3.13 3.66
N LYS A 155 5.39 -2.78 3.57
CA LYS A 155 4.29 -3.74 3.68
C LYS A 155 3.17 -3.39 2.71
N GLY A 156 2.62 -4.40 2.06
CA GLY A 156 1.43 -4.27 1.21
C GLY A 156 0.31 -5.16 1.75
N SER A 157 -0.94 -4.72 1.55
CA SER A 157 -2.12 -5.51 1.86
C SER A 157 -3.22 -5.21 0.85
N VAL A 158 -4.01 -6.23 0.52
CA VAL A 158 -5.16 -6.13 -0.37
C VAL A 158 -6.41 -6.45 0.44
N VAL A 159 -7.44 -5.62 0.29
CA VAL A 159 -8.76 -5.83 0.88
C VAL A 159 -9.79 -5.79 -0.22
N THR A 160 -10.57 -6.86 -0.34
CA THR A 160 -11.65 -6.99 -1.30
C THR A 160 -12.97 -6.71 -0.61
N PHE A 161 -13.86 -6.04 -1.33
CA PHE A 161 -15.17 -5.60 -0.88
C PHE A 161 -16.26 -6.30 -1.69
N ASP A 162 -17.29 -6.76 -1.00
CA ASP A 162 -18.51 -7.27 -1.63
C ASP A 162 -19.45 -6.14 -2.06
N LYS A 163 -20.51 -6.49 -2.78
CA LYS A 163 -21.50 -5.52 -3.29
C LYS A 163 -22.11 -4.63 -2.21
N SER A 164 -22.42 -5.18 -1.02
CA SER A 164 -23.04 -4.40 0.06
C SER A 164 -22.07 -3.36 0.62
N GLN A 165 -20.79 -3.73 0.74
CA GLN A 165 -19.75 -2.83 1.21
C GLN A 165 -19.38 -1.79 0.16
N ILE A 166 -19.36 -2.16 -1.13
CA ILE A 166 -19.11 -1.24 -2.25
C ILE A 166 -20.09 -0.07 -2.21
N GLU A 167 -21.38 -0.35 -2.03
CA GLU A 167 -22.40 0.71 -1.98
C GLU A 167 -22.18 1.68 -0.80
N THR A 168 -21.68 1.18 0.33
CA THR A 168 -21.33 2.00 1.50
C THR A 168 -20.14 2.92 1.22
N LEU A 169 -19.22 2.51 0.35
CA LEU A 169 -18.03 3.30 0.00
C LEU A 169 -18.30 4.39 -1.05
N ARG A 170 -19.53 4.53 -1.58
CA ARG A 170 -19.85 5.59 -2.56
C ARG A 170 -19.62 7.00 -2.03
N THR A 171 -19.79 7.19 -0.73
CA THR A 171 -19.61 8.48 -0.04
C THR A 171 -18.23 8.60 0.61
N ALA A 172 -17.32 7.68 0.33
CA ALA A 172 -15.96 7.74 0.87
C ALA A 172 -15.16 8.84 0.17
N GLU A 173 -14.65 9.77 0.97
CA GLU A 173 -13.86 10.90 0.49
C GLU A 173 -12.46 10.93 1.09
N ASN A 174 -12.25 10.21 2.18
CA ASN A 174 -11.02 10.24 2.93
C ASN A 174 -10.58 8.84 3.38
N LEU A 175 -9.27 8.65 3.43
CA LEU A 175 -8.61 7.57 4.14
C LEU A 175 -7.82 8.15 5.32
N ILE A 176 -8.24 7.82 6.54
CA ILE A 176 -7.54 8.21 7.76
C ILE A 176 -6.55 7.11 8.12
N PHE A 177 -5.27 7.46 8.19
CA PHE A 177 -4.21 6.60 8.68
C PHE A 177 -4.00 6.90 10.17
N LEU A 178 -4.14 5.88 11.02
CA LEU A 178 -3.78 5.92 12.43
C LEU A 178 -2.52 5.10 12.62
N ILE A 179 -1.43 5.77 12.96
CA ILE A 179 -0.09 5.18 13.01
C ILE A 179 0.38 5.19 14.46
N LYS A 180 0.69 3.99 14.97
CA LYS A 180 1.30 3.78 16.28
C LYS A 180 2.76 3.37 16.07
N VAL A 181 3.71 4.09 16.66
CA VAL A 181 5.14 3.79 16.58
C VAL A 181 5.65 3.36 17.95
N GLY A 182 6.29 2.19 18.01
CA GLY A 182 6.88 1.67 19.26
C GLY A 182 8.36 2.02 19.38
N LEU A 183 8.72 2.74 20.44
CA LEU A 183 10.06 3.30 20.65
C LEU A 183 10.96 2.46 21.57
N THR A 184 10.43 1.43 22.25
CA THR A 184 11.17 0.65 23.27
C THR A 184 12.47 0.01 22.77
N SER A 185 12.55 -0.34 21.47
CA SER A 185 13.76 -0.91 20.85
C SER A 185 14.55 0.07 19.98
N THR A 186 14.20 1.35 20.04
CA THR A 186 14.80 2.40 19.20
C THR A 186 16.09 2.91 19.85
N PRO A 187 17.22 2.92 19.13
CA PRO A 187 18.46 3.49 19.66
C PRO A 187 18.29 4.98 19.98
N THR A 188 18.66 5.40 21.19
CA THR A 188 18.53 6.79 21.65
C THR A 188 19.17 7.80 20.70
N TRP A 189 20.33 7.49 20.10
CA TRP A 189 21.01 8.37 19.17
C TRP A 189 20.18 8.69 17.91
N SER A 190 19.23 7.82 17.55
CA SER A 190 18.43 8.00 16.34
C SER A 190 17.29 9.00 16.52
N ILE A 191 16.91 9.31 17.77
CA ILE A 191 15.77 10.17 18.12
C ILE A 191 15.92 11.57 17.54
N SER A 192 17.14 12.11 17.50
CA SER A 192 17.43 13.44 16.93
C SER A 192 17.16 13.55 15.43
N TYR A 193 17.01 12.42 14.72
CA TYR A 193 16.73 12.37 13.28
C TYR A 193 15.27 12.10 12.94
N PHE A 194 14.38 11.92 13.93
CA PHE A 194 12.99 11.53 13.68
C PHE A 194 12.19 12.54 12.83
N SER A 195 12.55 13.82 12.89
CA SER A 195 11.96 14.85 12.04
C SER A 195 12.29 14.68 10.55
N ASN A 196 13.31 13.89 10.22
CA ASN A 196 13.77 13.66 8.84
C ASN A 196 13.15 12.40 8.23
N TYR A 197 12.46 11.59 9.03
CA TYR A 197 11.83 10.35 8.57
C TYR A 197 10.37 10.58 8.26
N LYS A 198 9.88 9.86 7.25
CA LYS A 198 8.46 9.84 6.89
C LYS A 198 7.89 8.43 6.85
N PHE A 199 6.58 8.39 6.99
CA PHE A 199 5.76 7.26 6.62
C PHE A 199 5.07 7.58 5.30
N THR A 200 5.25 6.75 4.28
CA THR A 200 4.63 6.96 2.97
C THR A 200 3.60 5.89 2.70
N CYS A 201 2.48 6.25 2.09
CA CYS A 201 1.49 5.29 1.62
C CYS A 201 1.09 5.53 0.16
N GLN A 202 0.73 4.45 -0.51
CA GLN A 202 0.10 4.46 -1.82
C GLN A 202 -1.13 3.55 -1.79
N VAL A 203 -2.23 4.04 -2.31
CA VAL A 203 -3.50 3.32 -2.38
C VAL A 203 -3.91 3.21 -3.84
N GLY A 204 -4.13 1.98 -4.29
CA GLY A 204 -4.73 1.70 -5.60
C GLY A 204 -6.01 0.90 -5.43
N ALA A 205 -6.94 1.06 -6.36
CA ALA A 205 -8.13 0.24 -6.47
C ALA A 205 -8.06 -0.60 -7.75
N ARG A 206 -8.47 -1.86 -7.63
CA ARG A 206 -8.87 -2.70 -8.75
C ARG A 206 -10.38 -2.84 -8.73
N VAL A 207 -10.99 -2.70 -9.89
CA VAL A 207 -12.42 -2.80 -10.05
C VAL A 207 -12.73 -3.76 -11.17
N ASP A 208 -13.57 -4.74 -10.90
CA ASP A 208 -14.09 -5.66 -11.90
C ASP A 208 -15.56 -5.30 -12.18
N PHE A 209 -15.93 -5.26 -13.46
CA PHE A 209 -17.26 -4.88 -13.93
C PHE A 209 -17.80 -5.90 -14.92
N VAL A 210 -19.14 -5.98 -14.98
CA VAL A 210 -19.86 -6.67 -16.05
C VAL A 210 -20.46 -5.61 -16.97
N LEU A 211 -20.15 -5.68 -18.26
CA LEU A 211 -20.80 -4.83 -19.25
C LEU A 211 -22.24 -5.30 -19.44
N ASN A 212 -23.20 -4.46 -19.05
CA ASN A 212 -24.60 -4.67 -19.40
C ASN A 212 -24.84 -4.07 -20.79
N ASN A 213 -25.15 -4.91 -21.78
CA ASN A 213 -25.63 -4.61 -23.14
C ASN A 213 -25.23 -3.24 -23.72
N LEU A 214 -24.20 -3.20 -24.57
CA LEU A 214 -23.99 -2.09 -25.52
C LEU A 214 -25.08 -2.05 -26.58
#